data_AF-A0A3C1FDS2-F1
#
_entry.id   AF-A0A3C1FDS2-F1
#
_cell.length_a   1.000
_cell.length_b   1.000
_cell.length_c   1.000
_cell.angle_alpha   90.00
_cell.angle_beta   90.00
_cell.angle_gamma   90.00
#
_symmetry.space_group_name_H-M   'P 1'
#
loop_
_entity.id
_entity.type
_entity.pdbx_description
1 polymer ?
#
loop_
_entity_poly.entity_id
_entity_poly.type
_entity_poly.pdbx_seq_one_letter_code
_entity_poly.pdbx_strand_id
1 'polypeptide(L)'
;HQLIVFSVEDDYTFGILQSRLHAIWALRKGSRLETRPRYTSTTIFETFSFPEATQAQRGAVAAIAHELEATRCRWLNPPEWTREDTTTFAASVDGPWRHIVEAPNFDGIGTVRYVRLLPVDAGAARALASRTLTALYNERPTWLRDLHAALDTAVLAAYGLPADATEQQVLAHLLALNLEGRA
;
A
#
# COMPACT_ATOMS: atom_id res chain seq x y z
N HIS A 1 5.33 18.56 -4.16
CA HIS A 1 4.97 17.12 -4.04
C HIS A 1 3.52 17.02 -3.60
N GLN A 2 2.77 16.02 -4.09
CA GLN A 2 1.37 15.78 -3.71
C GLN A 2 1.28 14.42 -3.03
N LEU A 3 0.67 14.36 -1.85
CA LEU A 3 0.34 13.13 -1.13
C LEU A 3 -1.17 12.90 -1.24
N ILE A 4 -1.55 11.67 -1.57
CA ILE A 4 -2.95 11.23 -1.59
C ILE A 4 -3.06 10.07 -0.60
N VAL A 5 -4.06 10.12 0.27
CA VAL A 5 -4.31 9.12 1.30
C VAL A 5 -5.67 8.50 1.04
N PHE A 6 -5.72 7.17 0.95
CA PHE A 6 -6.95 6.39 0.87
C PHE A 6 -7.19 5.73 2.22
N SER A 7 -8.34 6.00 2.85
CA SER A 7 -8.75 5.35 4.09
C SER A 7 -9.55 4.09 3.75
N VAL A 8 -8.85 2.98 3.57
CA VAL A 8 -9.44 1.66 3.27
C VAL A 8 -9.00 0.66 4.33
N GLU A 9 -9.91 -0.25 4.70
CA GLU A 9 -9.68 -1.21 5.80
C GLU A 9 -9.17 -2.56 5.29
N ASP A 10 -9.09 -2.77 3.97
CA ASP A 10 -8.82 -4.06 3.35
C ASP A 10 -7.51 -4.09 2.52
N ASP A 11 -6.78 -5.21 2.66
CA ASP A 11 -5.56 -5.48 1.88
C ASP A 11 -5.87 -5.76 0.39
N TYR A 12 -7.12 -6.08 0.03
CA TYR A 12 -7.52 -6.31 -1.36
C TYR A 12 -7.40 -5.03 -2.19
N THR A 13 -7.98 -3.93 -1.72
CA THR A 13 -7.90 -2.62 -2.38
C THR A 13 -6.45 -2.18 -2.48
N PHE A 14 -5.67 -2.34 -1.41
CA PHE A 14 -4.23 -2.08 -1.43
C PHE A 14 -3.53 -2.91 -2.52
N GLY A 15 -3.82 -4.21 -2.62
CA GLY A 15 -3.29 -5.09 -3.66
C GLY A 15 -3.64 -4.65 -5.08
N ILE A 16 -4.89 -4.26 -5.33
CA ILE A 16 -5.31 -3.72 -6.63
C ILE A 16 -4.50 -2.47 -7.00
N LEU A 17 -4.30 -1.55 -6.05
CA LEU A 17 -3.54 -0.31 -6.27
C LEU A 17 -2.04 -0.54 -6.47
N GLN A 18 -1.49 -1.63 -5.93
CA GLN A 18 -0.09 -2.02 -6.14
C GLN A 18 0.14 -2.77 -7.46
N SER A 19 -0.92 -3.27 -8.11
CA SER A 19 -0.82 -4.06 -9.35
C SER A 19 -0.38 -3.23 -10.56
N ARG A 20 0.20 -3.91 -11.57
CA ARG A 20 0.51 -3.32 -12.88
C ARG A 20 -0.72 -2.80 -13.60
N LEU A 21 -1.91 -3.37 -13.37
CA LEU A 21 -3.14 -2.93 -14.05
C LEU A 21 -3.49 -1.51 -13.65
N HIS A 22 -3.42 -1.22 -12.35
CA HIS A 22 -3.61 0.13 -11.84
C HIS A 22 -2.49 1.08 -12.28
N ALA A 23 -1.25 0.60 -12.33
CA ALA A 23 -0.13 1.39 -12.84
C ALA A 23 -0.30 1.77 -14.33
N ILE A 24 -0.71 0.82 -15.18
CA ILE A 24 -1.01 1.05 -16.61
C ILE A 24 -2.12 2.09 -16.75
N TRP A 25 -3.19 1.96 -15.98
CA TRP A 25 -4.29 2.92 -15.98
C TRP A 25 -3.82 4.32 -15.54
N ALA A 26 -3.08 4.39 -14.43
CA ALA A 26 -2.55 5.63 -13.89
C ALA A 26 -1.60 6.34 -14.87
N LEU A 27 -0.73 5.60 -15.56
CA LEU A 27 0.18 6.16 -16.57
C LEU A 27 -0.55 6.65 -17.83
N ARG A 28 -1.70 6.02 -18.17
CA ARG A 28 -2.48 6.38 -19.36
C ARG A 28 -3.47 7.53 -19.12
N LYS A 29 -4.14 7.54 -17.96
CA LYS A 29 -5.18 8.51 -17.57
C LYS A 29 -4.65 9.65 -16.69
N GLY A 30 -3.50 9.46 -16.07
CA GLY A 30 -2.82 10.49 -15.29
C GLY A 30 -2.26 11.60 -16.17
N SER A 31 -1.95 12.72 -15.53
CA SER A 31 -1.21 13.81 -16.17
C SER A 31 0.29 13.67 -15.92
N ARG A 32 1.09 14.49 -16.59
CA ARG A 32 2.53 14.58 -16.36
C ARG A 32 2.88 15.99 -15.90
N LEU A 33 3.82 16.09 -14.97
CA LEU A 33 4.55 17.33 -14.69
C LEU A 33 5.91 17.20 -15.37
N GLU A 34 6.05 17.84 -16.53
CA GLU A 34 7.15 17.60 -17.47
C GLU A 34 7.22 16.10 -17.83
N THR A 35 8.23 15.38 -17.36
CA THR A 35 8.43 13.95 -17.60
C THR A 35 7.91 13.05 -16.49
N ARG A 36 7.59 13.60 -15.31
CA ARG A 36 7.19 12.82 -14.14
C ARG A 36 5.68 12.58 -14.14
N PRO A 37 5.21 11.33 -13.96
CA PRO A 37 3.78 11.06 -13.84
C PRO A 37 3.23 11.73 -12.57
N ARG A 38 2.03 12.29 -12.68
CA ARG A 38 1.30 12.87 -11.56
C ARG A 38 0.02 12.06 -11.32
N TYR A 39 -0.14 11.60 -10.09
CA TYR A 39 -1.34 10.89 -9.67
C TYR A 39 -2.44 11.90 -9.28
N THR A 40 -3.55 11.88 -10.01
CA THR A 40 -4.74 12.69 -9.73
C THR A 40 -5.90 11.74 -9.45
N SER A 41 -6.40 11.73 -8.20
CA SER A 41 -7.43 10.77 -7.77
C SER A 41 -8.69 10.81 -8.65
N THR A 42 -9.15 12.00 -9.00
CA THR A 42 -10.38 12.20 -9.79
C THR A 42 -10.30 11.66 -11.21
N THR A 43 -9.10 11.59 -11.81
CA THR A 43 -8.94 11.07 -13.17
C THR A 43 -8.43 9.64 -13.21
N ILE A 44 -7.84 9.14 -12.11
CA ILE A 44 -7.26 7.80 -12.01
C ILE A 44 -8.11 6.90 -11.14
N PHE A 45 -8.14 7.15 -9.83
CA PHE A 45 -8.81 6.26 -8.87
C PHE A 45 -10.32 6.23 -9.05
N GLU A 46 -10.96 7.40 -9.12
CA GLU A 46 -12.42 7.52 -9.29
C GLU A 46 -12.90 6.99 -10.65
N THR A 47 -11.99 6.81 -11.61
CA THR A 47 -12.30 6.28 -12.93
C THR A 47 -11.83 4.85 -13.14
N PHE A 48 -11.10 4.28 -12.18
CA PHE A 48 -10.58 2.93 -12.28
C PHE A 48 -11.70 1.93 -12.00
N SER A 49 -12.01 1.07 -12.96
CA SER A 49 -13.01 0.02 -12.81
C SER A 49 -12.40 -1.17 -12.05
N PHE A 50 -12.80 -1.34 -10.79
CA PHE A 50 -12.43 -2.52 -9.98
C PHE A 50 -13.07 -3.79 -10.54
N PRO A 51 -12.43 -4.97 -10.40
CA PRO A 51 -12.98 -6.21 -10.93
C PRO A 51 -14.11 -6.75 -10.05
N GLU A 52 -15.05 -7.46 -10.67
CA GLU A 52 -16.09 -8.25 -9.98
C GLU A 52 -15.50 -9.56 -9.43
N ALA A 53 -14.58 -9.43 -8.48
CA ALA A 53 -13.87 -10.56 -7.89
C ALA A 53 -14.73 -11.35 -6.90
N THR A 54 -14.68 -12.69 -7.01
CA THR A 54 -15.23 -13.62 -6.01
C THR A 54 -14.51 -13.48 -4.65
N GLN A 55 -15.12 -13.95 -3.58
CA GLN A 55 -14.50 -13.92 -2.25
C GLN A 55 -13.14 -14.62 -2.20
N ALA A 56 -12.99 -15.74 -2.92
CA ALA A 56 -11.73 -16.47 -3.01
C ALA A 56 -10.64 -15.65 -3.72
N GLN A 57 -10.97 -14.99 -4.84
CA GLN A 57 -10.04 -14.11 -5.55
C GLN A 57 -9.65 -12.89 -4.70
N ARG A 58 -10.61 -12.29 -3.99
CA ARG A 58 -10.35 -11.19 -3.05
C ARG A 58 -9.38 -11.61 -1.96
N GLY A 59 -9.59 -12.78 -1.37
CA GLY A 59 -8.69 -13.35 -0.35
C GLY A 59 -7.28 -13.62 -0.89
N ALA A 60 -7.16 -14.14 -2.12
CA ALA A 60 -5.85 -14.39 -2.74
C ALA A 60 -5.07 -13.10 -2.98
N VAL A 61 -5.70 -12.06 -3.53
CA VAL A 61 -5.08 -10.74 -3.74
C VAL A 61 -4.70 -10.10 -2.40
N ALA A 62 -5.59 -10.13 -1.41
CA ALA A 62 -5.34 -9.59 -0.07
C ALA A 62 -4.14 -10.28 0.60
N ALA A 63 -4.06 -11.61 0.54
CA ALA A 63 -2.95 -12.36 1.14
C ALA A 63 -1.59 -11.99 0.54
N ILE A 64 -1.51 -11.89 -0.79
CA ILE A 64 -0.26 -11.49 -1.48
C ILE A 64 0.09 -10.03 -1.17
N ALA A 65 -0.90 -9.14 -1.14
CA ALA A 65 -0.69 -7.73 -0.82
C ALA A 65 -0.20 -7.55 0.62
N HIS A 66 -0.75 -8.33 1.55
CA HIS A 66 -0.29 -8.39 2.94
C HIS A 66 1.16 -8.88 3.03
N GLU A 67 1.50 -9.96 2.32
CA GLU A 67 2.87 -10.48 2.29
C GLU A 67 3.86 -9.49 1.67
N LEU A 68 3.47 -8.80 0.60
CA LEU A 68 4.21 -7.71 0.00
C LEU A 68 4.50 -6.63 1.03
N GLU A 69 3.48 -6.12 1.72
CA GLU A 69 3.68 -5.06 2.71
C GLU A 69 4.52 -5.51 3.90
N ALA A 70 4.24 -6.69 4.44
CA ALA A 70 5.01 -7.25 5.55
C ALA A 70 6.50 -7.41 5.17
N THR A 71 6.79 -7.85 3.95
CA THR A 71 8.17 -8.00 3.47
C THR A 71 8.84 -6.65 3.23
N ARG A 72 8.13 -5.65 2.69
CA ARG A 72 8.64 -4.27 2.59
C ARG A 72 8.94 -3.69 3.96
N CYS A 73 8.04 -3.85 4.93
CA CYS A 73 8.23 -3.38 6.30
C CYS A 73 9.45 -4.02 6.97
N ARG A 74 9.65 -5.34 6.83
CA ARG A 74 10.85 -6.02 7.32
C ARG A 74 12.13 -5.55 6.61
N TRP A 75 12.05 -5.30 5.30
CA TRP A 75 13.19 -4.76 4.58
C TRP A 75 13.50 -3.32 5.02
N LEU A 76 12.49 -2.47 5.23
CA LEU A 76 12.68 -1.08 5.68
C LEU A 76 13.20 -1.03 7.11
N ASN A 77 12.72 -1.94 7.96
CA ASN A 77 12.99 -1.98 9.39
C ASN A 77 13.48 -3.38 9.81
N PRO A 78 14.73 -3.77 9.48
CA PRO A 78 15.25 -5.07 9.86
C PRO A 78 15.35 -5.19 11.39
N PRO A 79 14.88 -6.30 12.00
CA PRO A 79 14.88 -6.45 13.46
C PRO A 79 16.28 -6.43 14.07
N GLU A 80 17.31 -6.79 13.31
CA GLU A 80 18.71 -6.68 13.73
C GLU A 80 19.21 -5.22 13.85
N TRP A 81 18.52 -4.25 13.22
CA TRP A 81 18.92 -2.84 13.18
C TRP A 81 17.95 -1.93 13.93
N THR A 82 16.74 -2.41 14.25
CA THR A 82 15.70 -1.64 14.92
C THR A 82 15.34 -2.21 16.28
N ARG A 83 15.07 -1.34 17.25
CA ARG A 83 14.45 -1.67 18.53
C ARG A 83 13.21 -0.82 18.76
N GLU A 84 12.25 -1.37 19.47
CA GLU A 84 11.11 -0.60 19.96
C GLU A 84 11.54 0.32 21.11
N ASP A 85 11.10 1.57 21.03
CA ASP A 85 11.16 2.55 22.10
C ASP A 85 9.72 2.89 22.48
N THR A 86 9.29 2.37 23.63
CA THR A 86 7.92 2.52 24.12
C THR A 86 7.87 3.68 25.10
N THR A 87 7.12 4.73 24.76
CA THR A 87 6.78 5.81 25.69
C THR A 87 5.38 5.57 26.22
N THR A 88 5.25 5.56 27.55
CA THR A 88 3.95 5.47 28.23
C THR A 88 3.65 6.79 28.92
N PHE A 89 2.45 7.33 28.72
CA PHE A 89 2.02 8.57 29.36
C PHE A 89 0.50 8.59 29.60
N ALA A 90 0.07 9.40 30.58
CA ALA A 90 -1.34 9.59 30.87
C ALA A 90 -2.00 10.47 29.78
N ALA A 91 -3.18 10.08 29.30
CA ALA A 91 -3.96 10.89 28.37
C ALA A 91 -5.46 10.75 28.61
N SER A 92 -6.20 11.81 28.25
CA SER A 92 -7.66 11.87 28.35
C SER A 92 -8.35 11.20 27.16
N VAL A 93 -9.48 10.55 27.43
CA VAL A 93 -10.39 10.00 26.41
C VAL A 93 -11.03 11.06 25.51
N ASP A 94 -10.99 12.33 25.89
CA ASP A 94 -11.45 13.45 25.06
C ASP A 94 -10.29 14.19 24.37
N GLY A 95 -9.06 13.74 24.62
CA GLY A 95 -7.84 14.35 24.11
C GLY A 95 -7.45 13.91 22.69
N PRO A 96 -6.33 14.43 22.17
CA PRO A 96 -5.83 14.09 20.84
C PRO A 96 -5.47 12.60 20.69
N TRP A 97 -5.25 11.91 21.79
CA TRP A 97 -4.85 10.49 21.84
C TRP A 97 -6.03 9.55 22.12
N ARG A 98 -7.27 10.04 22.13
CA ARG A 98 -8.48 9.28 22.51
C ARG A 98 -8.60 7.88 21.90
N HIS A 99 -8.11 7.69 20.68
CA HIS A 99 -8.21 6.42 19.94
C HIS A 99 -7.23 5.34 20.43
N ILE A 100 -6.30 5.70 21.32
CA ILE A 100 -5.25 4.82 21.84
C ILE A 100 -5.12 4.90 23.38
N VAL A 101 -6.13 5.44 24.06
CA VAL A 101 -6.20 5.45 25.53
C VAL A 101 -6.71 4.10 26.02
N GLU A 102 -5.92 3.45 26.87
CA GLU A 102 -6.28 2.18 27.51
C GLU A 102 -6.59 2.41 29.00
N ALA A 103 -7.54 1.62 29.53
CA ALA A 103 -7.92 1.58 30.94
C ALA A 103 -8.15 2.97 31.60
N PRO A 104 -9.09 3.80 31.09
CA PRO A 104 -9.38 5.10 31.70
C PRO A 104 -9.99 4.95 33.09
N ASN A 105 -9.59 5.83 34.01
CA ASN A 105 -10.20 5.97 35.33
C ASN A 105 -11.55 6.72 35.27
N PHE A 106 -12.17 6.95 36.43
CA PHE A 106 -13.45 7.67 36.53
C PHE A 106 -13.39 9.10 35.96
N ASP A 107 -12.22 9.75 36.00
CA ASP A 107 -11.99 11.09 35.44
C ASP A 107 -11.69 11.07 33.93
N GLY A 108 -11.81 9.91 33.28
CA GLY A 108 -11.54 9.77 31.85
C GLY A 108 -10.06 9.86 31.49
N ILE A 109 -9.14 9.69 32.44
CA ILE A 109 -7.69 9.64 32.22
C ILE A 109 -7.24 8.19 32.20
N GLY A 110 -6.71 7.75 31.06
CA GLY A 110 -6.11 6.43 30.90
C GLY A 110 -4.64 6.51 30.51
N THR A 111 -4.11 5.38 30.09
CA THR A 111 -2.70 5.23 29.72
C THR A 111 -2.57 5.06 28.22
N VAL A 112 -1.66 5.79 27.59
CA VAL A 112 -1.30 5.64 26.19
C VAL A 112 0.06 4.97 26.09
N ARG A 113 0.14 3.93 25.25
CA ARG A 113 1.39 3.28 24.85
C ARG A 113 1.75 3.72 23.43
N TYR A 114 2.80 4.53 23.28
CA TYR A 114 3.29 4.98 21.99
C TYR A 114 4.62 4.31 21.66
N VAL A 115 4.65 3.53 20.58
CA VAL A 115 5.84 2.77 20.13
C VAL A 115 6.51 3.49 18.96
N ARG A 116 7.81 3.78 19.09
CA ARG A 116 8.67 4.22 17.98
C ARG A 116 9.68 3.13 17.67
N LEU A 117 9.97 2.92 16.39
CA LEU A 117 11.15 2.14 15.99
C LEU A 117 12.36 3.06 15.95
N LEU A 118 13.40 2.71 16.70
CA LEU A 118 14.67 3.43 16.73
C LEU A 118 15.82 2.52 16.28
N PRO A 119 16.88 3.08 15.68
CA PRO A 119 18.10 2.33 15.45
C PRO A 119 18.68 1.80 16.75
N VAL A 120 19.21 0.57 16.73
CA VAL A 120 19.89 -0.02 17.89
C VAL A 120 21.19 0.71 18.25
N ASP A 121 21.88 1.26 17.24
CA ASP A 121 23.11 2.05 17.39
C ASP A 121 23.33 3.01 16.21
N ALA A 122 24.43 3.77 16.24
CA ALA A 122 24.79 4.74 15.20
C ALA A 122 25.21 4.10 13.86
N GLY A 123 25.65 2.84 13.86
CA GLY A 123 25.91 2.05 12.65
C GLY A 123 24.60 1.66 11.96
N ALA A 124 23.67 1.10 12.72
CA ALA A 124 22.31 0.80 12.25
C ALA A 124 21.60 2.06 11.72
N ALA A 125 21.74 3.20 12.40
CA ALA A 125 21.17 4.46 11.93
C ALA A 125 21.68 4.87 10.54
N ARG A 126 22.99 4.70 10.30
CA ARG A 126 23.60 4.97 8.98
C ARG A 126 23.12 3.99 7.91
N ALA A 127 22.98 2.71 8.27
CA ALA A 127 22.50 1.69 7.33
C ALA A 127 21.02 1.89 6.96
N LEU A 128 20.17 2.22 7.95
CA LEU A 128 18.75 2.51 7.75
C LEU A 128 18.51 3.75 6.89
N ALA A 129 19.39 4.76 6.93
CA ALA A 129 19.25 5.97 6.12
C ALA A 129 19.18 5.69 4.60
N SER A 130 19.79 4.59 4.13
CA SER A 130 19.72 4.17 2.72
C SER A 130 18.50 3.30 2.40
N ARG A 131 17.77 2.80 3.40
CA ARG A 131 16.62 1.92 3.22
C ARG A 131 15.33 2.71 3.06
N THR A 132 15.14 3.28 1.87
CA THR A 132 13.90 3.97 1.49
C THR A 132 13.10 3.14 0.49
N LEU A 133 11.79 3.37 0.40
CA LEU A 133 10.98 2.77 -0.66
C LEU A 133 11.50 3.13 -2.06
N THR A 134 12.01 4.35 -2.25
CA THR A 134 12.65 4.74 -3.51
C THR A 134 13.86 3.87 -3.83
N ALA A 135 14.76 3.66 -2.87
CA ALA A 135 15.92 2.79 -3.06
C ALA A 135 15.48 1.35 -3.36
N LEU A 136 14.52 0.83 -2.60
CA LEU A 136 13.99 -0.53 -2.78
C LEU A 136 13.39 -0.75 -4.18
N TYR A 137 12.57 0.17 -4.67
CA TYR A 137 11.94 0.04 -5.98
C TYR A 137 12.89 0.34 -7.14
N ASN A 138 13.97 1.09 -6.91
CA ASN A 138 15.03 1.29 -7.90
C ASN A 138 15.92 0.05 -8.04
N GLU A 139 16.34 -0.55 -6.93
CA GLU A 139 17.12 -1.80 -6.93
C GLU A 139 16.27 -2.99 -7.42
N ARG A 140 15.00 -3.00 -7.01
CA ARG A 140 13.98 -3.98 -7.37
C ARG A 140 14.46 -5.44 -7.23
N PRO A 141 14.81 -5.87 -5.99
CA PRO A 141 15.32 -7.22 -5.74
C PRO A 141 14.32 -8.30 -6.18
N THR A 142 14.83 -9.51 -6.43
CA THR A 142 14.02 -10.62 -6.98
C THR A 142 12.77 -10.93 -6.17
N TRP A 143 12.85 -10.99 -4.84
CA TRP A 143 11.67 -11.21 -4.00
C TRP A 143 10.58 -10.15 -4.21
N LEU A 144 10.94 -8.89 -4.47
CA LEU A 144 9.98 -7.83 -4.73
C LEU A 144 9.34 -8.00 -6.11
N ARG A 145 10.14 -8.37 -7.13
CA ARG A 145 9.63 -8.66 -8.47
C ARG A 145 8.67 -9.83 -8.45
N ASP A 146 9.00 -10.89 -7.73
CA ASP A 146 8.21 -12.12 -7.66
C ASP A 146 6.87 -11.88 -6.96
N LEU A 147 6.86 -11.13 -5.83
CA LEU A 147 5.62 -10.77 -5.15
C LEU A 147 4.72 -9.87 -6.01
N HIS A 148 5.29 -8.90 -6.73
CA HIS A 148 4.54 -8.08 -7.68
C HIS A 148 4.00 -8.93 -8.85
N ALA A 149 4.77 -9.87 -9.38
CA ALA A 149 4.32 -10.76 -10.46
C ALA A 149 3.20 -11.70 -9.99
N ALA A 150 3.29 -12.22 -8.77
CA ALA A 150 2.23 -13.02 -8.16
C ALA A 150 0.96 -12.19 -7.95
N LEU A 151 1.11 -10.96 -7.45
CA LEU A 151 0.00 -10.02 -7.28
C LEU A 151 -0.67 -9.71 -8.62
N ASP A 152 0.11 -9.38 -9.65
CA ASP A 152 -0.38 -9.09 -11.00
C ASP A 152 -1.15 -10.28 -11.58
N THR A 153 -0.65 -11.50 -11.39
CA THR A 153 -1.32 -12.72 -11.84
C THR A 153 -2.67 -12.91 -11.14
N ALA A 154 -2.73 -12.70 -9.82
CA ALA A 154 -3.97 -12.80 -9.05
C ALA A 154 -4.99 -11.73 -9.46
N VAL A 155 -4.53 -10.50 -9.74
CA VAL A 155 -5.41 -9.42 -10.18
C VAL A 155 -5.90 -9.67 -11.61
N LEU A 156 -5.07 -10.12 -12.54
CA LEU A 156 -5.53 -10.51 -13.89
C LEU A 156 -6.61 -11.57 -13.83
N ALA A 157 -6.42 -12.60 -12.99
CA ALA A 157 -7.43 -13.63 -12.78
C ALA A 157 -8.75 -13.06 -12.24
N ALA A 158 -8.70 -12.03 -11.39
CA ALA A 158 -9.89 -11.33 -10.91
C ALA A 158 -10.64 -10.57 -12.03
N TYR A 159 -9.92 -10.08 -13.04
CA TYR A 159 -10.51 -9.49 -14.26
C TYR A 159 -10.88 -10.54 -15.33
N GLY A 160 -10.63 -11.83 -15.09
CA GLY A 160 -10.82 -12.88 -16.10
C GLY A 160 -9.84 -12.79 -17.29
N LEU A 161 -8.72 -12.08 -17.11
CA LEU A 161 -7.68 -11.93 -18.12
C LEU A 161 -6.61 -13.03 -17.97
N PRO A 162 -5.95 -13.42 -19.08
CA PRO A 162 -4.87 -14.39 -19.01
C PRO A 162 -3.64 -13.78 -18.32
N ALA A 163 -2.83 -14.63 -17.67
CA ALA A 163 -1.67 -14.19 -16.89
C ALA A 163 -0.60 -13.46 -17.74
N ASP A 164 -0.51 -13.81 -19.02
CA ASP A 164 0.39 -13.22 -20.01
C ASP A 164 -0.24 -12.04 -20.79
N ALA A 165 -1.40 -11.53 -20.33
CA ALA A 165 -2.06 -10.40 -20.98
C ALA A 165 -1.12 -9.20 -21.13
N THR A 166 -0.96 -8.74 -22.37
CA THR A 166 -0.15 -7.58 -22.73
C THR A 166 -0.73 -6.29 -22.14
N GLU A 167 0.10 -5.25 -22.06
CA GLU A 167 -0.34 -3.93 -21.61
C GLU A 167 -1.52 -3.40 -22.45
N GLN A 168 -1.49 -3.59 -23.77
CA GLN A 168 -2.56 -3.16 -24.65
C GLN A 168 -3.88 -3.89 -24.37
N GLN A 169 -3.82 -5.21 -24.12
CA GLN A 169 -5.02 -5.99 -23.79
C GLN A 169 -5.61 -5.57 -22.44
N VAL A 170 -4.77 -5.38 -21.43
CA VAL A 170 -5.20 -4.88 -20.11
C VAL A 170 -5.85 -3.50 -20.26
N LEU A 171 -5.20 -2.57 -20.97
CA LEU A 171 -5.74 -1.23 -21.15
C LEU A 171 -7.07 -1.23 -21.92
N ALA A 172 -7.18 -2.02 -22.98
CA ALA A 172 -8.41 -2.14 -23.75
C ALA A 172 -9.56 -2.66 -22.88
N HIS A 173 -9.30 -3.68 -22.06
CA HIS A 173 -10.28 -4.24 -21.12
C HIS A 173 -10.74 -3.22 -20.07
N LEU A 174 -9.79 -2.53 -19.42
CA LEU A 174 -10.11 -1.50 -18.42
C LEU A 174 -10.90 -0.32 -19.02
N LEU A 175 -10.59 0.07 -20.26
CA LEU A 175 -11.35 1.12 -20.97
C LEU A 175 -12.78 0.68 -21.26
N ALA A 176 -13.00 -0.57 -21.68
CA ALA A 176 -14.34 -1.11 -21.91
C ALA A 176 -15.18 -1.07 -20.62
N LEU A 177 -14.65 -1.61 -19.51
CA LEU A 177 -15.32 -1.57 -18.21
C LEU A 177 -15.60 -0.15 -17.72
N ASN A 178 -14.71 0.81 -18.00
CA ASN A 178 -14.91 2.20 -17.62
C ASN A 178 -16.03 2.87 -18.42
N LEU A 179 -16.22 2.51 -19.69
CA LEU A 179 -17.30 3.03 -20.52
C LEU A 179 -18.64 2.42 -20.12
N GLU A 180 -18.68 1.12 -19.81
CA GLU A 180 -19.89 0.41 -19.37
C GLU A 180 -20.39 0.94 -18.01
N GLY A 181 -19.49 1.15 -17.04
CA GLY A 181 -19.86 1.67 -15.71
C GLY A 181 -20.25 3.15 -15.67
N ARG A 182 -20.19 3.86 -16.81
CA ARG A 182 -20.59 5.27 -16.96
C ARG A 182 -21.89 5.46 -17.75
N ALA A 183 -22.45 4.38 -18.29
CA ALA A 183 -23.74 4.36 -18.98
C ALA A 183 -24.89 4.15 -17.98
#